data_AF-A0A8F9WFD9-F1
#
_entry.id   AF-A0A8F9WFD9-F1
#
_cell.length_a   1.000
_cell.length_b   1.000
_cell.length_c   1.000
_cell.angle_alpha   90.00
_cell.angle_beta   90.00
_cell.angle_gamma   90.00
#
_symmetry.space_group_name_H-M   'P 1'
#
loop_
_entity.id
_entity.type
_entity.pdbx_description
1 polymer ?
#
loop_
_entity_poly.entity_id
_entity_poly.type
_entity_poly.pdbx_seq_one_letter_code
_entity_poly.pdbx_strand_id
1 'polypeptide(L)'
;MAQLKLLDIIKETLPDFDAGNSSDLIKAEKILKIYQKTNPELQLNEIENFIKFYKDNGNKYAVILQDENLQKILKNENFNINSSKNIFSQPSSLRDDFGNDYAENIQNYIQMNIKNNTWSNLRIFYKNYFPIISFENKDRLIDIITAKNNLVRGTIPYTDQYGLLLNQYKHSIDPDFYALQSDIDSAYFNEEIMDINNDLAKYQHTTQNNRVYLGKIFIALSKFDAYTEELKGLLIKNSKIGRKWANLDSTVVLKKNSTQKFAEKDYGKTAEWILLSIYLSLLAFLTYFLYTKLGNIFWALVGIEIFLFLVLNKKLNGHYEESSESKDDKSYRRKLKKWSFKFFILQIYLIAIAVFLGIAGLLIAVTVGSGGIGLGGIILVIWVIRAVIKKK
;
A
#
# COMPACT_ATOMS: atom_id res chain seq x y z
N MET A 1 15.05 4.46 23.09
CA MET A 1 16.21 4.54 22.14
C MET A 1 17.49 5.10 22.78
N ALA A 2 17.45 6.21 23.51
CA ALA A 2 18.64 6.79 24.16
C ALA A 2 19.27 5.86 25.22
N GLN A 3 18.46 5.10 25.98
CA GLN A 3 18.97 4.40 27.15
C GLN A 3 20.05 3.35 26.88
N LEU A 4 19.94 2.54 25.81
CA LEU A 4 20.98 1.55 25.50
C LEU A 4 22.23 2.20 24.90
N LYS A 5 22.09 3.26 24.09
CA LYS A 5 23.24 4.02 23.57
C LYS A 5 24.01 4.69 24.72
N LEU A 6 23.30 5.26 25.69
CA LEU A 6 23.86 5.82 26.90
C LEU A 6 24.55 4.75 27.75
N LEU A 7 23.96 3.57 27.87
CA LEU A 7 24.57 2.43 28.57
C LEU A 7 25.85 1.96 27.88
N ASP A 8 25.88 1.89 26.55
CA ASP A 8 27.08 1.52 25.78
C ASP A 8 28.23 2.51 26.05
N ILE A 9 27.95 3.83 26.03
CA ILE A 9 28.93 4.88 26.39
C ILE A 9 29.46 4.69 27.83
N ILE A 10 28.56 4.40 28.78
CA ILE A 10 28.97 4.15 30.17
C ILE A 10 29.87 2.93 30.24
N LYS A 11 29.52 1.84 29.57
CA LYS A 11 30.31 0.59 29.61
C LYS A 11 31.67 0.70 28.93
N GLU A 12 31.84 1.63 27.98
CA GLU A 12 33.16 1.94 27.42
C GLU A 12 34.12 2.53 28.47
N THR A 13 33.61 3.32 29.42
CA THR A 13 34.42 4.00 30.45
C THR A 13 34.35 3.35 31.84
N LEU A 14 33.28 2.61 32.12
CA LEU A 14 32.99 1.91 33.36
C LEU A 14 32.43 0.51 33.02
N PRO A 15 33.30 -0.45 32.67
CA PRO A 15 32.88 -1.77 32.17
C PRO A 15 32.01 -2.56 33.17
N ASP A 16 32.32 -2.44 34.46
CA ASP A 16 31.63 -3.11 35.56
C ASP A 16 30.50 -2.26 36.16
N PHE A 17 29.86 -1.41 35.35
CA PHE A 17 28.77 -0.55 35.81
C PHE A 17 27.62 -1.35 36.44
N ASP A 18 27.35 -1.06 37.72
CA ASP A 18 26.23 -1.61 38.49
C ASP A 18 25.21 -0.50 38.79
N ALA A 19 24.04 -0.55 38.16
CA ALA A 19 22.99 0.43 38.42
C ALA A 19 22.34 0.31 39.81
N GLY A 20 22.55 -0.80 40.52
CA GLY A 20 22.16 -0.95 41.93
C GLY A 20 23.06 -0.15 42.88
N ASN A 21 24.25 0.26 42.43
CA ASN A 21 25.19 1.05 43.21
C ASN A 21 25.00 2.56 42.95
N SER A 22 24.60 3.29 43.99
CA SER A 22 24.38 4.74 43.91
C SER A 22 25.64 5.52 43.51
N SER A 23 26.84 5.04 43.87
CA SER A 23 28.11 5.65 43.46
C SER A 23 28.32 5.54 41.95
N ASP A 24 28.00 4.38 41.37
CA ASP A 24 28.21 4.13 39.94
C ASP A 24 27.17 4.86 39.09
N LEU A 25 25.94 5.03 39.58
CA LEU A 25 24.96 5.93 38.96
C LEU A 25 25.45 7.39 38.90
N ILE A 26 26.07 7.89 39.96
CA ILE A 26 26.65 9.25 39.98
C ILE A 26 27.81 9.36 38.99
N LYS A 27 28.65 8.32 38.88
CA LYS A 27 29.75 8.29 37.90
C LYS A 27 29.20 8.25 36.47
N ALA A 28 28.20 7.43 36.21
CA ALA A 28 27.53 7.33 34.91
C ALA A 28 26.94 8.68 34.48
N GLU A 29 26.24 9.40 35.38
CA GLU A 29 25.72 10.73 35.09
C GLU A 29 26.83 11.72 34.69
N LYS A 30 27.97 11.69 35.40
CA LYS A 30 29.13 12.53 35.08
C LYS A 30 29.73 12.19 33.71
N ILE A 31 29.89 10.90 33.40
CA ILE A 31 30.39 10.42 32.10
C ILE A 31 29.50 10.95 30.98
N LEU A 32 28.19 10.74 31.09
CA LEU A 32 27.22 11.15 30.07
C LEU A 32 27.18 12.68 29.87
N LYS A 33 27.23 13.47 30.95
CA LYS A 33 27.30 14.94 30.86
C LYS A 33 28.61 15.44 30.23
N ILE A 34 29.71 14.71 30.39
CA ILE A 34 30.98 15.03 29.71
C ILE A 34 30.85 14.72 28.22
N TYR A 35 30.36 13.53 27.86
CA TYR A 35 30.15 13.13 26.48
C TYR A 35 29.19 14.06 25.72
N GLN A 36 28.15 14.55 26.39
CA GLN A 36 27.20 15.52 25.85
C GLN A 36 27.84 16.86 25.45
N LYS A 37 28.87 17.31 26.18
CA LYS A 37 29.62 18.54 25.80
C LYS A 37 30.39 18.38 24.51
N THR A 38 30.81 17.16 24.20
CA THR A 38 31.59 16.83 23.00
C THR A 38 30.72 16.31 21.85
N ASN A 39 29.46 15.94 22.11
CA ASN A 39 28.60 15.28 21.15
C ASN A 39 27.20 15.92 21.12
N PRO A 40 26.92 16.81 20.15
CA PRO A 40 25.69 17.62 20.14
C PRO A 40 24.40 16.81 19.86
N GLU A 41 24.51 15.55 19.45
CA GLU A 41 23.36 14.66 19.27
C GLU A 41 22.74 14.19 20.59
N LEU A 42 23.49 14.25 21.70
CA LEU A 42 23.03 13.82 23.02
C LEU A 42 22.25 14.93 23.72
N GLN A 43 20.98 14.68 24.01
CA GLN A 43 20.13 15.64 24.70
C GLN A 43 20.20 15.47 26.22
N LEU A 44 20.21 16.58 26.97
CA LEU A 44 20.28 16.55 28.43
C LEU A 44 19.08 15.79 29.05
N ASN A 45 17.89 15.97 28.49
CA ASN A 45 16.66 15.29 28.92
C ASN A 45 16.77 13.77 28.80
N GLU A 46 17.50 13.26 27.79
CA GLU A 46 17.71 11.82 27.61
C GLU A 46 18.58 11.23 28.71
N ILE A 47 19.61 11.98 29.14
CA ILE A 47 20.49 11.60 30.24
C ILE A 47 19.71 11.59 31.55
N GLU A 48 18.92 12.62 31.82
CA GLU A 48 18.09 12.68 33.04
C GLU A 48 17.07 11.55 33.09
N ASN A 49 16.41 11.25 31.96
CA ASN A 49 15.48 10.13 31.84
C ASN A 49 16.19 8.78 32.05
N PHE A 50 17.41 8.62 31.54
CA PHE A 50 18.21 7.42 31.76
C PHE A 50 18.60 7.23 33.22
N ILE A 51 19.10 8.27 33.88
CA ILE A 51 19.51 8.19 35.29
C ILE A 51 18.29 7.93 36.18
N LYS A 52 17.17 8.62 35.93
CA LYS A 52 15.92 8.37 36.64
C LYS A 52 15.46 6.93 36.46
N PHE A 53 15.45 6.41 35.23
CA PHE A 53 15.06 5.04 34.94
C PHE A 53 15.89 4.02 35.72
N TYR A 54 17.22 4.12 35.70
CA TYR A 54 18.09 3.18 36.42
C TYR A 54 18.10 3.41 37.95
N LYS A 55 17.80 4.62 38.42
CA LYS A 55 17.58 4.87 39.84
C LYS A 55 16.31 4.18 40.35
N ASP A 56 15.25 4.19 39.54
CA ASP A 56 13.95 3.63 39.91
C ASP A 56 13.91 2.10 39.70
N ASN A 57 14.66 1.57 38.72
CA ASN A 57 14.60 0.16 38.32
C ASN A 57 15.87 -0.65 38.59
N GLY A 58 17.01 -0.03 38.91
CA GLY A 58 18.29 -0.71 39.10
C GLY A 58 18.63 -1.65 37.94
N ASN A 59 19.09 -2.87 38.26
CA ASN A 59 19.41 -3.92 37.28
C ASN A 59 18.23 -4.83 36.92
N LYS A 60 16.99 -4.41 37.21
CA LYS A 60 15.77 -5.25 37.04
C LYS A 60 15.73 -5.99 35.70
N TYR A 61 16.04 -5.31 34.60
CA TYR A 61 15.98 -5.88 33.24
C TYR A 61 17.27 -6.54 32.75
N ALA A 62 18.33 -6.60 33.56
CA ALA A 62 19.63 -7.10 33.12
C ALA A 62 19.57 -8.50 32.51
N VAL A 63 18.75 -9.39 33.08
CA VAL A 63 18.58 -10.77 32.59
C VAL A 63 17.86 -10.81 31.23
N ILE A 64 16.81 -10.00 31.04
CA ILE A 64 16.09 -9.89 29.76
C ILE A 64 17.01 -9.27 28.69
N LEU A 65 17.79 -8.26 29.05
CA LEU A 65 18.70 -7.56 28.16
C LEU A 65 19.92 -8.40 27.74
N GLN A 66 20.12 -9.61 28.27
CA GLN A 66 21.10 -10.57 27.72
C GLN A 66 20.63 -11.14 26.37
N ASP A 67 19.34 -11.06 26.05
CA ASP A 67 18.83 -11.47 24.75
C ASP A 67 19.24 -10.46 23.66
N GLU A 68 20.15 -10.90 22.81
CA GLU A 68 20.65 -10.14 21.64
C GLU A 68 19.54 -9.66 20.70
N ASN A 69 18.45 -10.43 20.50
CA ASN A 69 17.33 -9.97 19.66
C ASN A 69 16.71 -8.72 20.29
N LEU A 70 16.50 -8.73 21.61
CA LEU A 70 15.93 -7.58 22.32
C LEU A 70 16.87 -6.39 22.31
N GLN A 71 18.18 -6.60 22.48
CA GLN A 71 19.15 -5.51 22.34
C GLN A 71 19.06 -4.83 20.98
N LYS A 72 19.00 -5.62 19.89
CA LYS A 72 18.87 -5.10 18.52
C LYS A 72 17.53 -4.40 18.28
N ILE A 73 16.43 -4.95 18.81
CA ILE A 73 15.09 -4.33 18.77
C ILE A 73 15.11 -2.96 19.44
N LEU A 74 15.68 -2.87 20.64
CA LEU A 74 15.74 -1.61 21.40
C LEU A 74 16.68 -0.57 20.77
N LYS A 75 17.65 -1.02 19.97
CA LYS A 75 18.52 -0.17 19.13
C LYS A 75 17.89 0.21 17.79
N ASN A 76 16.69 -0.31 17.47
CA ASN A 76 16.00 -0.14 16.19
C ASN A 76 16.86 -0.59 14.99
N GLU A 77 17.67 -1.64 15.17
CA GLU A 77 18.49 -2.20 14.10
C GLU A 77 17.63 -3.05 13.16
N ASN A 78 17.95 -3.03 11.86
CA ASN A 78 17.34 -3.95 10.90
C ASN A 78 18.13 -5.27 10.86
N PHE A 79 17.53 -6.36 11.30
CA PHE A 79 18.19 -7.67 11.40
C PHE A 79 17.20 -8.82 11.21
N ASN A 80 17.73 -10.01 10.94
CA ASN A 80 16.95 -11.25 10.95
C ASN A 80 16.91 -11.81 12.36
N ILE A 81 15.70 -11.98 12.89
CA ILE A 81 15.50 -12.43 14.27
C ILE A 81 15.93 -13.90 14.43
N ASN A 82 16.69 -14.18 15.48
CA ASN A 82 17.08 -15.56 15.78
C ASN A 82 15.89 -16.29 16.43
N SER A 83 15.35 -17.30 15.74
CA SER A 83 14.21 -18.09 16.20
C SER A 83 14.51 -19.02 17.36
N SER A 84 15.77 -19.29 17.68
CA SER A 84 16.14 -20.14 18.82
C SER A 84 16.06 -19.42 20.17
N LYS A 85 16.00 -18.08 20.17
CA LYS A 85 15.92 -17.25 21.39
C LYS A 85 14.47 -16.93 21.72
N ASN A 86 14.14 -16.93 23.02
CA ASN A 86 12.83 -16.58 23.56
C ASN A 86 12.96 -16.07 25.00
N ILE A 87 11.91 -15.39 25.47
CA ILE A 87 11.85 -14.84 26.84
C ILE A 87 10.98 -15.65 27.79
N PHE A 88 10.56 -16.86 27.40
CA PHE A 88 9.58 -17.61 28.18
C PHE A 88 10.10 -18.08 29.54
N SER A 89 11.41 -18.20 29.68
CA SER A 89 12.08 -18.54 30.94
C SER A 89 12.03 -17.42 32.00
N GLN A 90 11.71 -16.19 31.61
CA GLN A 90 11.72 -15.03 32.51
C GLN A 90 10.37 -14.90 33.25
N PRO A 91 10.34 -14.37 34.49
CA PRO A 91 9.11 -14.16 35.25
C PRO A 91 8.09 -13.31 34.49
N SER A 92 6.79 -13.61 34.62
CA SER A 92 5.72 -12.87 33.93
C SER A 92 5.73 -11.39 34.27
N SER A 93 5.79 -11.03 35.55
CA SER A 93 5.85 -9.63 36.00
C SER A 93 7.01 -8.86 35.36
N LEU A 94 8.18 -9.48 35.26
CA LEU A 94 9.34 -8.86 34.64
C LEU A 94 9.14 -8.61 33.15
N ARG A 95 8.48 -9.54 32.44
CA ARG A 95 8.15 -9.38 31.02
C ARG A 95 7.10 -8.31 30.80
N ASP A 96 6.06 -8.28 31.63
CA ASP A 96 4.96 -7.33 31.50
C ASP A 96 5.47 -5.90 31.74
N ASP A 97 6.28 -5.71 32.80
CA ASP A 97 6.91 -4.42 33.10
C ASP A 97 7.86 -3.97 31.98
N PHE A 98 8.70 -4.89 31.47
CA PHE A 98 9.59 -4.60 30.35
C PHE A 98 8.81 -4.21 29.07
N GLY A 99 7.72 -4.93 28.78
CA GLY A 99 6.87 -4.65 27.63
C GLY A 99 6.22 -3.27 27.69
N ASN A 100 5.85 -2.81 28.88
CA ASN A 100 5.29 -1.48 29.10
C ASN A 100 6.36 -0.39 28.97
N ASP A 101 7.51 -0.55 29.65
CA ASP A 101 8.59 0.45 29.64
C ASP A 101 9.20 0.64 28.26
N TYR A 102 9.22 -0.41 27.43
CA TYR A 102 9.78 -0.39 26.08
C TYR A 102 8.73 -0.51 24.97
N ALA A 103 7.46 -0.20 25.26
CA ALA A 103 6.35 -0.34 24.32
C ALA A 103 6.60 0.38 22.98
N GLU A 104 7.18 1.60 23.02
CA GLU A 104 7.50 2.38 21.83
C GLU A 104 8.57 1.71 20.96
N ASN A 105 9.62 1.16 21.59
CA ASN A 105 10.68 0.44 20.87
C ASN A 105 10.14 -0.83 20.19
N ILE A 106 9.28 -1.57 20.90
CA ILE A 106 8.61 -2.77 20.36
C ILE A 106 7.70 -2.37 19.19
N GLN A 107 6.94 -1.29 19.32
CA GLN A 107 6.11 -0.75 18.25
C GLN A 107 6.93 -0.38 17.01
N ASN A 108 8.04 0.32 17.19
CA ASN A 108 8.93 0.72 16.11
C ASN A 108 9.48 -0.51 15.35
N TYR A 109 9.85 -1.56 16.07
CA TYR A 109 10.29 -2.80 15.45
C TYR A 109 9.17 -3.48 14.63
N ILE A 110 7.95 -3.55 15.16
CA ILE A 110 6.79 -4.09 14.44
C ILE A 110 6.55 -3.29 13.15
N GLN A 111 6.52 -1.96 13.24
CA GLN A 111 6.28 -1.08 12.08
C GLN A 111 7.39 -1.19 11.03
N MET A 112 8.65 -1.29 11.45
CA MET A 112 9.78 -1.48 10.55
C MET A 112 9.65 -2.79 9.76
N ASN A 113 9.28 -3.89 10.42
CA ASN A 113 9.10 -5.18 9.73
C ASN A 113 7.93 -5.14 8.75
N ILE A 114 6.82 -4.50 9.12
CA ILE A 114 5.66 -4.30 8.23
C ILE A 114 6.05 -3.48 6.99
N LYS A 115 6.82 -2.39 7.17
CA LYS A 115 7.28 -1.53 6.08
C LYS A 115 8.22 -2.27 5.12
N ASN A 116 9.10 -3.10 5.67
CA ASN A 116 10.08 -3.85 4.90
C ASN A 116 9.52 -5.17 4.33
N ASN A 117 8.26 -5.50 4.61
CA ASN A 117 7.63 -6.77 4.23
C ASN A 117 8.40 -8.00 4.75
N THR A 118 8.94 -7.92 5.96
CA THR A 118 9.65 -9.01 6.65
C THR A 118 8.71 -9.72 7.63
N TRP A 119 7.66 -10.32 7.09
CA TRP A 119 6.61 -10.99 7.88
C TRP A 119 7.12 -12.20 8.65
N SER A 120 8.10 -12.93 8.11
CA SER A 120 8.78 -14.03 8.79
C SER A 120 9.43 -13.58 10.11
N ASN A 121 10.13 -12.45 10.10
CA ASN A 121 10.72 -11.87 11.30
C ASN A 121 9.64 -11.47 12.32
N LEU A 122 8.59 -10.81 11.85
CA LEU A 122 7.48 -10.40 12.72
C LEU A 122 6.76 -11.61 13.34
N ARG A 123 6.62 -12.70 12.58
CA ARG A 123 6.04 -13.96 13.04
C ARG A 123 6.89 -14.63 14.11
N ILE A 124 8.19 -14.75 13.90
CA ILE A 124 9.10 -15.29 14.91
C ILE A 124 9.09 -14.40 16.16
N PHE A 125 9.09 -13.08 15.99
CA PHE A 125 8.99 -12.14 17.11
C PHE A 125 7.71 -12.36 17.91
N TYR A 126 6.56 -12.43 17.24
CA TYR A 126 5.29 -12.69 17.91
C TYR A 126 5.34 -14.01 18.68
N LYS A 127 5.78 -15.11 18.06
CA LYS A 127 5.86 -16.43 18.74
C LYS A 127 6.76 -16.44 19.96
N ASN A 128 7.93 -15.82 19.87
CA ASN A 128 8.97 -15.97 20.90
C ASN A 128 8.92 -14.87 21.97
N TYR A 129 8.22 -13.78 21.69
CA TYR A 129 8.21 -12.56 22.51
C TYR A 129 6.81 -11.97 22.72
N PHE A 130 5.70 -12.67 22.42
CA PHE A 130 4.34 -12.14 22.66
C PHE A 130 4.07 -11.59 24.08
N PRO A 131 4.70 -12.09 25.17
CA PRO A 131 4.43 -11.55 26.51
C PRO A 131 4.85 -10.09 26.68
N ILE A 132 5.89 -9.63 25.96
CA ILE A 132 6.34 -8.23 26.04
C ILE A 132 5.61 -7.33 25.05
N ILE A 133 4.76 -7.88 24.18
CA ILE A 133 3.95 -7.08 23.27
C ILE A 133 2.75 -6.56 24.05
N SER A 134 2.72 -5.26 24.33
CA SER A 134 1.61 -4.58 24.99
C SER A 134 0.29 -4.78 24.24
N PHE A 135 -0.84 -4.69 24.96
CA PHE A 135 -2.17 -4.79 24.35
C PHE A 135 -2.38 -3.77 23.22
N GLU A 136 -1.99 -2.52 23.43
CA GLU A 136 -2.08 -1.46 22.40
C GLU A 136 -1.29 -1.82 21.12
N ASN A 137 -0.11 -2.43 21.26
CA ASN A 137 0.68 -2.86 20.10
C ASN A 137 0.06 -4.08 19.41
N LYS A 138 -0.61 -4.97 20.14
CA LYS A 138 -1.37 -6.09 19.56
C LYS A 138 -2.56 -5.58 18.75
N ASP A 139 -3.36 -4.67 19.33
CA ASP A 139 -4.52 -4.09 18.65
C ASP A 139 -4.12 -3.35 17.37
N ARG A 140 -3.06 -2.53 17.44
CA ARG A 140 -2.48 -1.86 16.25
C ARG A 140 -2.02 -2.85 15.18
N LEU A 141 -1.41 -3.96 15.58
CA LEU A 141 -0.98 -4.99 14.64
C LEU A 141 -2.18 -5.65 13.95
N ILE A 142 -3.24 -5.96 14.71
CA ILE A 142 -4.50 -6.51 14.19
C ILE A 142 -5.14 -5.54 13.19
N ASP A 143 -5.23 -4.24 13.52
CA ASP A 143 -5.78 -3.22 12.62
C ASP A 143 -5.01 -3.14 11.30
N ILE A 144 -3.68 -3.18 11.37
CA ILE A 144 -2.82 -3.12 10.17
C ILE A 144 -2.98 -4.38 9.33
N ILE A 145 -3.06 -5.56 9.94
CA ILE A 145 -3.30 -6.83 9.24
C ILE A 145 -4.66 -6.80 8.55
N THR A 146 -5.71 -6.38 9.26
CA THR A 146 -7.07 -6.22 8.73
C THR A 146 -7.09 -5.27 7.53
N ALA A 147 -6.43 -4.11 7.64
CA ALA A 147 -6.29 -3.17 6.54
C ALA A 147 -5.57 -3.79 5.34
N LYS A 148 -4.52 -4.59 5.59
CA LYS A 148 -3.78 -5.31 4.53
C LYS A 148 -4.59 -6.43 3.89
N ASN A 149 -5.40 -7.17 4.64
CA ASN A 149 -6.34 -8.16 4.14
C ASN A 149 -7.37 -7.50 3.21
N ASN A 150 -7.93 -6.36 3.63
CA ASN A 150 -8.83 -5.56 2.79
C ASN A 150 -8.15 -5.05 1.51
N LEU A 151 -6.87 -4.69 1.57
CA LEU A 151 -6.09 -4.37 0.38
C LEU A 151 -5.92 -5.59 -0.55
N VAL A 152 -5.67 -6.80 -0.02
CA VAL A 152 -5.62 -8.02 -0.83
C VAL A 152 -6.95 -8.20 -1.56
N ARG A 153 -8.08 -8.12 -0.84
CA ARG A 153 -9.42 -8.24 -1.45
C ARG A 153 -9.63 -7.19 -2.54
N GLY A 154 -9.23 -5.95 -2.28
CA GLY A 154 -9.34 -4.85 -3.21
C GLY A 154 -8.50 -5.01 -4.49
N THR A 155 -7.42 -5.80 -4.47
CA THR A 155 -6.57 -6.02 -5.65
C THR A 155 -7.00 -7.20 -6.50
N ILE A 156 -7.75 -8.17 -5.95
CA ILE A 156 -8.25 -9.36 -6.68
C ILE A 156 -8.99 -8.98 -7.98
N PRO A 157 -9.85 -7.95 -8.04
CA PRO A 157 -10.57 -7.60 -9.27
C PRO A 157 -9.70 -6.96 -10.36
N TYR A 158 -8.58 -6.32 -10.00
CA TYR A 158 -7.79 -5.49 -10.93
C TYR A 158 -6.65 -6.27 -11.55
N THR A 159 -7.02 -7.35 -12.23
CA THR A 159 -6.09 -8.43 -12.57
C THR A 159 -5.04 -8.07 -13.63
N ASP A 160 -5.20 -6.98 -14.36
CA ASP A 160 -4.40 -6.68 -15.56
C ASP A 160 -3.04 -6.04 -15.25
N GLN A 161 -2.75 -5.82 -13.96
CA GLN A 161 -1.57 -5.11 -13.46
C GLN A 161 -0.62 -6.01 -12.66
N TYR A 162 -0.57 -7.31 -12.97
CA TYR A 162 0.18 -8.35 -12.24
C TYR A 162 1.56 -7.92 -11.71
N GLY A 163 2.42 -7.36 -12.57
CA GLY A 163 3.77 -6.95 -12.16
C GLY A 163 3.79 -5.78 -11.16
N LEU A 164 2.85 -4.84 -11.29
CA LEU A 164 2.70 -3.72 -10.34
C LEU A 164 2.14 -4.22 -9.01
N LEU A 165 1.15 -5.12 -9.04
CA LEU A 165 0.53 -5.68 -7.85
C LEU A 165 1.52 -6.50 -7.02
N LEU A 166 2.37 -7.32 -7.66
CA LEU A 166 3.42 -8.07 -6.97
C LEU A 166 4.44 -7.16 -6.26
N ASN A 167 4.79 -6.03 -6.88
CA ASN A 167 5.76 -5.10 -6.31
C ASN A 167 5.18 -4.26 -5.17
N GLN A 168 3.91 -3.85 -5.27
CA GLN A 168 3.25 -2.99 -4.28
C GLN A 168 2.59 -3.75 -3.13
N TYR A 169 2.10 -4.97 -3.38
CA TYR A 169 1.34 -5.77 -2.41
C TYR A 169 2.03 -7.10 -2.12
N LYS A 170 3.34 -7.06 -1.85
CA LYS A 170 4.17 -8.25 -1.61
C LYS A 170 3.59 -9.17 -0.51
N HIS A 171 2.94 -8.60 0.50
CA HIS A 171 2.30 -9.35 1.59
C HIS A 171 1.20 -10.30 1.11
N SER A 172 0.53 -9.98 -0.01
CA SER A 172 -0.58 -10.80 -0.54
C SER A 172 -0.18 -12.23 -0.91
N ILE A 173 1.09 -12.43 -1.26
CA ILE A 173 1.66 -13.72 -1.67
C ILE A 173 2.66 -14.26 -0.65
N ASP A 174 2.81 -13.59 0.50
CA ASP A 174 3.74 -14.00 1.55
C ASP A 174 3.05 -15.01 2.49
N PRO A 175 3.53 -16.26 2.57
CA PRO A 175 2.91 -17.25 3.43
C PRO A 175 3.04 -16.93 4.93
N ASP A 176 4.10 -16.22 5.36
CA ASP A 176 4.29 -15.85 6.76
C ASP A 176 3.35 -14.71 7.19
N PHE A 177 2.87 -13.89 6.24
CA PHE A 177 1.83 -12.90 6.51
C PHE A 177 0.54 -13.58 6.99
N TYR A 178 0.08 -14.64 6.31
CA TYR A 178 -1.13 -15.37 6.70
C TYR A 178 -0.90 -16.25 7.94
N ALA A 179 0.26 -16.90 8.04
CA ALA A 179 0.57 -17.71 9.21
C ALA A 179 0.65 -16.88 10.52
N LEU A 180 1.14 -15.63 10.44
CA LEU A 180 1.12 -14.69 11.56
C LEU A 180 -0.31 -14.42 12.05
N GLN A 181 -1.31 -14.35 11.17
CA GLN A 181 -2.70 -14.10 11.56
C GLN A 181 -3.22 -15.24 12.46
N SER A 182 -2.90 -16.49 12.12
CA SER A 182 -3.23 -17.65 12.96
C SER A 182 -2.49 -17.64 14.29
N ASP A 183 -1.22 -17.22 14.29
CA ASP A 183 -0.42 -17.13 15.51
C ASP A 183 -0.93 -16.03 16.45
N ILE A 184 -1.56 -14.98 15.92
CA ILE A 184 -2.22 -13.91 16.70
C ILE A 184 -3.59 -14.38 17.21
N ASP A 185 -4.52 -14.64 16.30
CA ASP A 185 -5.87 -15.07 16.62
C ASP A 185 -6.54 -15.70 15.39
N SER A 186 -6.43 -17.02 15.28
CA SER A 186 -7.07 -17.77 14.19
C SER A 186 -8.59 -17.62 14.14
N ALA A 187 -9.27 -17.36 15.27
CA ALA A 187 -10.72 -17.23 15.30
C ALA A 187 -11.15 -15.87 14.76
N TYR A 188 -10.47 -14.80 15.19
CA TYR A 188 -10.71 -13.42 14.71
C TYR A 188 -10.55 -13.33 13.18
N PHE A 189 -9.45 -13.85 12.63
CA PHE A 189 -9.17 -13.73 11.20
C PHE A 189 -9.89 -14.77 10.33
N ASN A 190 -10.59 -15.76 10.91
CA ASN A 190 -11.19 -16.86 10.15
C ASN A 190 -12.17 -16.35 9.06
N GLU A 191 -13.02 -15.38 9.40
CA GLU A 191 -13.98 -14.80 8.44
C GLU A 191 -13.29 -13.98 7.35
N GLU A 192 -12.29 -13.16 7.71
CA GLU A 192 -11.52 -12.37 6.74
C GLU A 192 -10.79 -13.27 5.73
N ILE A 193 -10.20 -14.37 6.20
CA ILE A 193 -9.51 -15.33 5.34
C ILE A 193 -10.50 -16.07 4.44
N MET A 194 -11.68 -16.43 4.95
CA MET A 194 -12.76 -17.01 4.15
C MET A 194 -13.20 -16.04 3.04
N ASP A 195 -13.34 -14.76 3.36
CA ASP A 195 -13.71 -13.70 2.42
C ASP A 195 -12.68 -13.55 1.29
N ILE A 196 -11.39 -13.49 1.62
CA ILE A 196 -10.32 -13.47 0.61
C ILE A 196 -10.41 -14.72 -0.27
N ASN A 197 -10.57 -15.91 0.33
CA ASN A 197 -10.67 -17.17 -0.41
C ASN A 197 -11.87 -17.19 -1.37
N ASN A 198 -13.02 -16.69 -0.92
CA ASN A 198 -14.24 -16.58 -1.72
C ASN A 198 -14.09 -15.57 -2.86
N ASP A 199 -13.45 -14.44 -2.61
CA ASP A 199 -13.17 -13.45 -3.64
C ASP A 199 -12.21 -14.05 -4.70
N LEU A 200 -11.14 -14.73 -4.30
CA LEU A 200 -10.28 -15.46 -5.26
C LEU A 200 -11.06 -16.49 -6.10
N ALA A 201 -12.03 -17.17 -5.48
CA ALA A 201 -12.87 -18.16 -6.15
C ALA A 201 -13.88 -17.55 -7.14
N LYS A 202 -14.25 -16.26 -6.99
CA LYS A 202 -15.10 -15.57 -7.98
C LYS A 202 -14.32 -15.18 -9.23
N TYR A 203 -13.03 -14.87 -9.09
CA TYR A 203 -12.19 -14.35 -10.18
C TYR A 203 -11.34 -15.44 -10.90
N GLN A 204 -11.71 -16.72 -10.79
CA GLN A 204 -10.97 -17.85 -11.40
C GLN A 204 -10.99 -17.85 -12.95
N HIS A 205 -12.01 -17.23 -13.54
CA HIS A 205 -12.20 -17.11 -15.00
C HIS A 205 -11.48 -15.88 -15.59
N THR A 206 -10.26 -15.60 -15.13
CA THR A 206 -9.40 -14.50 -15.60
C THR A 206 -8.30 -14.99 -16.55
N THR A 207 -7.45 -14.08 -17.04
CA THR A 207 -6.33 -14.37 -17.95
C THR A 207 -5.27 -15.29 -17.30
N GLN A 208 -4.40 -15.92 -18.11
CA GLN A 208 -3.39 -16.87 -17.62
C GLN A 208 -2.40 -16.24 -16.63
N ASN A 209 -1.86 -15.05 -16.92
CA ASN A 209 -0.94 -14.35 -16.01
C ASN A 209 -1.59 -14.04 -14.66
N ASN A 210 -2.89 -13.78 -14.69
CA ASN A 210 -3.66 -13.43 -13.51
C ASN A 210 -3.91 -14.67 -12.65
N ARG A 211 -4.11 -15.83 -13.28
CA ARG A 211 -4.15 -17.12 -12.56
C ARG A 211 -2.85 -17.41 -11.83
N VAL A 212 -1.68 -17.01 -12.35
CA VAL A 212 -0.40 -17.18 -11.63
C VAL A 212 -0.41 -16.37 -10.33
N TYR A 213 -0.84 -15.10 -10.37
CA TYR A 213 -0.96 -14.26 -9.17
C TYR A 213 -1.92 -14.82 -8.14
N LEU A 214 -3.16 -15.07 -8.56
CA LEU A 214 -4.21 -15.63 -7.69
C LEU A 214 -3.78 -16.99 -7.14
N GLY A 215 -3.06 -17.79 -7.93
CA GLY A 215 -2.49 -19.06 -7.52
C GLY A 215 -1.44 -18.92 -6.42
N LYS A 216 -0.58 -17.90 -6.48
CA LYS A 216 0.37 -17.57 -5.41
C LYS A 216 -0.36 -17.15 -4.12
N ILE A 217 -1.43 -16.37 -4.23
CA ILE A 217 -2.25 -16.00 -3.07
C ILE A 217 -2.90 -17.27 -2.46
N PHE A 218 -3.48 -18.17 -3.27
CA PHE A 218 -4.02 -19.44 -2.76
C PHE A 218 -2.99 -20.29 -2.02
N ILE A 219 -1.74 -20.35 -2.53
CA ILE A 219 -0.65 -21.05 -1.86
C ILE A 219 -0.31 -20.39 -0.53
N ALA A 220 -0.20 -19.06 -0.50
CA ALA A 220 0.13 -18.31 0.70
C ALA A 220 -0.96 -18.43 1.78
N LEU A 221 -2.24 -18.26 1.40
CA LEU A 221 -3.41 -18.44 2.29
C LEU A 221 -3.44 -19.80 2.97
N SER A 222 -2.94 -20.85 2.30
CA SER A 222 -2.91 -22.19 2.89
C SER A 222 -1.95 -22.37 4.07
N LYS A 223 -1.19 -21.32 4.43
CA LYS A 223 -0.41 -21.26 5.67
C LYS A 223 -1.15 -20.65 6.85
N PHE A 224 -2.34 -20.10 6.64
CA PHE A 224 -3.27 -19.83 7.72
C PHE A 224 -3.78 -21.16 8.30
N ASP A 225 -3.49 -21.39 9.58
CA ASP A 225 -4.13 -22.44 10.36
C ASP A 225 -5.53 -21.95 10.78
N ALA A 226 -6.55 -22.47 10.11
CA ALA A 226 -7.91 -22.00 10.24
C ALA A 226 -8.58 -22.55 11.50
N TYR A 227 -9.37 -21.70 12.17
CA TYR A 227 -10.15 -22.08 13.34
C TYR A 227 -11.23 -23.12 13.01
N THR A 228 -11.81 -23.04 11.80
CA THR A 228 -12.85 -23.96 11.33
C THR A 228 -12.29 -25.02 10.38
N GLU A 229 -12.70 -26.28 10.58
CA GLU A 229 -12.31 -27.40 9.70
C GLU A 229 -12.81 -27.22 8.25
N GLU A 230 -13.94 -26.52 8.06
CA GLU A 230 -14.43 -26.17 6.73
C GLU A 230 -13.44 -25.26 5.99
N LEU A 231 -13.04 -24.13 6.59
CA LEU A 231 -12.07 -23.23 5.99
C LEU A 231 -10.73 -23.93 5.77
N LYS A 232 -10.26 -24.71 6.74
CA LYS A 232 -9.03 -25.51 6.61
C LYS A 232 -9.08 -26.44 5.40
N GLY A 233 -10.19 -27.17 5.23
CA GLY A 233 -10.42 -28.04 4.08
C GLY A 233 -10.44 -27.27 2.76
N LEU A 234 -11.07 -26.10 2.72
CA LEU A 234 -11.10 -25.22 1.55
C LEU A 234 -9.71 -24.70 1.18
N LEU A 235 -8.95 -24.17 2.15
CA LEU A 235 -7.60 -23.66 1.95
C LEU A 235 -6.65 -24.73 1.39
N ILE A 236 -6.71 -25.96 1.93
CA ILE A 236 -5.91 -27.09 1.42
C ILE A 236 -6.29 -27.45 -0.03
N LYS A 237 -7.59 -27.51 -0.33
CA LYS A 237 -8.08 -27.82 -1.69
C LYS A 237 -7.67 -26.72 -2.68
N ASN A 238 -7.87 -25.46 -2.32
CA ASN A 238 -7.57 -24.31 -3.16
C ASN A 238 -6.06 -24.10 -3.32
N SER A 239 -5.23 -24.46 -2.33
CA SER A 239 -3.77 -24.51 -2.48
C SER A 239 -3.34 -25.46 -3.61
N LYS A 240 -4.00 -26.61 -3.77
CA LYS A 240 -3.71 -27.54 -4.88
C LYS A 240 -4.04 -26.91 -6.25
N ILE A 241 -5.14 -26.16 -6.33
CA ILE A 241 -5.50 -25.39 -7.54
C ILE A 241 -4.45 -24.30 -7.78
N GLY A 242 -4.10 -23.56 -6.73
CA GLY A 242 -3.10 -22.50 -6.77
C GLY A 242 -1.73 -22.99 -7.25
N ARG A 243 -1.26 -24.16 -6.82
CA ARG A 243 -0.03 -24.79 -7.33
C ARG A 243 -0.10 -25.08 -8.82
N LYS A 244 -1.23 -25.59 -9.32
CA LYS A 244 -1.42 -25.82 -10.76
C LYS A 244 -1.31 -24.51 -11.53
N TRP A 245 -1.88 -23.42 -11.01
CA TRP A 245 -1.85 -22.13 -11.68
C TRP A 245 -0.51 -21.41 -11.58
N ALA A 246 0.13 -21.44 -10.42
CA ALA A 246 1.44 -20.85 -10.19
C ALA A 246 2.53 -21.54 -11.03
N ASN A 247 2.37 -22.84 -11.33
CA ASN A 247 3.30 -23.61 -12.16
C ASN A 247 3.03 -23.50 -13.67
N LEU A 248 2.03 -22.74 -14.13
CA LEU A 248 1.77 -22.52 -15.56
C LEU A 248 2.94 -21.81 -16.28
N ASP A 249 3.93 -21.30 -15.54
CA ASP A 249 5.15 -20.69 -16.05
C ASP A 249 6.21 -21.68 -16.59
N SER A 250 6.17 -22.98 -16.27
CA SER A 250 7.27 -23.89 -16.70
C SER A 250 7.20 -24.36 -18.15
N THR A 251 6.07 -24.20 -18.85
CA THR A 251 5.91 -24.68 -20.25
C THR A 251 5.59 -23.60 -21.27
N VAL A 252 5.19 -22.40 -20.86
CA VAL A 252 4.79 -21.33 -21.80
C VAL A 252 5.86 -20.26 -21.98
N VAL A 253 6.84 -20.15 -21.07
CA VAL A 253 7.85 -19.09 -21.11
C VAL A 253 8.96 -19.34 -22.16
N LEU A 254 9.14 -20.56 -22.67
CA LEU A 254 10.20 -20.86 -23.67
C LEU A 254 9.77 -20.79 -25.15
N LYS A 255 8.53 -20.43 -25.46
CA LYS A 255 8.08 -20.25 -26.85
C LYS A 255 7.35 -18.93 -27.11
N LYS A 256 7.95 -17.83 -26.69
CA LYS A 256 7.97 -16.62 -27.53
C LYS A 256 9.08 -15.68 -27.08
N ASN A 257 10.24 -15.85 -27.71
CA ASN A 257 11.10 -14.70 -27.98
C ASN A 257 10.31 -13.70 -28.83
N SER A 258 9.63 -12.78 -28.17
CA SER A 258 9.67 -11.40 -28.60
C SER A 258 10.09 -10.60 -27.39
N THR A 259 11.37 -10.25 -27.39
CA THR A 259 11.96 -9.07 -26.77
C THR A 259 11.04 -7.85 -26.89
N GLN A 260 10.03 -7.76 -26.03
CA GLN A 260 9.71 -6.48 -25.42
C GLN A 260 10.49 -6.46 -24.12
N LYS A 261 11.76 -6.04 -24.25
CA LYS A 261 12.29 -5.13 -23.24
C LYS A 261 11.16 -4.12 -23.02
N PHE A 262 10.52 -4.16 -21.85
CA PHE A 262 10.02 -2.92 -21.28
C PHE A 262 11.28 -2.08 -21.07
N ALA A 263 11.72 -1.43 -22.15
CA ALA A 263 12.31 -0.14 -21.99
C ALA A 263 11.21 0.64 -21.27
N GLU A 264 11.47 1.01 -20.01
CA GLU A 264 11.20 2.38 -19.61
C GLU A 264 11.85 3.27 -20.68
N LYS A 265 11.21 3.39 -21.85
CA LYS A 265 11.33 4.60 -22.61
C LYS A 265 10.53 5.55 -21.76
N ASP A 266 11.25 6.41 -21.05
CA ASP A 266 10.83 7.77 -20.84
C ASP A 266 10.09 8.20 -22.10
N TYR A 267 8.76 8.07 -22.07
CA TYR A 267 7.91 8.92 -22.89
C TYR A 267 8.10 10.27 -22.23
N GLY A 268 9.22 10.92 -22.60
CA GLY A 268 9.59 12.22 -22.10
C GLY A 268 8.36 13.10 -22.26
N LYS A 269 8.10 13.93 -21.24
CA LYS A 269 6.97 14.88 -21.16
C LYS A 269 6.52 15.43 -22.52
N THR A 270 7.45 15.66 -23.45
CA THR A 270 7.22 16.02 -24.85
C THR A 270 6.21 15.15 -25.61
N ALA A 271 6.21 13.82 -25.49
CA ALA A 271 5.27 12.95 -26.21
C ALA A 271 3.83 13.11 -25.72
N GLU A 272 3.62 13.26 -24.40
CA GLU A 272 2.32 13.56 -23.81
C GLU A 272 1.84 14.96 -24.19
N TRP A 273 2.73 15.95 -24.20
CA TRP A 273 2.43 17.31 -24.67
C TRP A 273 2.07 17.35 -26.15
N ILE A 274 2.73 16.56 -26.99
CA ILE A 274 2.40 16.45 -28.43
C ILE A 274 1.02 15.83 -28.61
N LEU A 275 0.71 14.75 -27.88
CA LEU A 275 -0.59 14.09 -27.95
C LEU A 275 -1.73 14.99 -27.43
N LEU A 276 -1.48 15.72 -26.33
CA LEU A 276 -2.39 16.74 -25.80
C LEU A 276 -2.60 17.88 -26.80
N SER A 277 -1.53 18.36 -27.45
CA SER A 277 -1.59 19.42 -28.46
C SER A 277 -2.38 19.00 -29.71
N ILE A 278 -2.17 17.77 -30.18
CA ILE A 278 -2.95 17.18 -31.27
C ILE A 278 -4.43 17.09 -30.88
N TYR A 279 -4.73 16.62 -29.68
CA TYR A 279 -6.11 16.52 -29.18
C TYR A 279 -6.79 17.89 -29.07
N LEU A 280 -6.11 18.88 -28.49
CA LEU A 280 -6.63 20.25 -28.35
C LEU A 280 -6.82 20.93 -29.71
N SER A 281 -5.92 20.67 -30.67
CA SER A 281 -6.03 21.19 -32.04
C SER A 281 -7.21 20.57 -32.78
N LEU A 282 -7.48 19.27 -32.59
CA LEU A 282 -8.65 18.59 -33.15
C LEU A 282 -9.95 19.12 -32.55
N LEU A 283 -9.97 19.35 -31.23
CA LEU A 283 -11.11 19.94 -30.54
C LEU A 283 -11.39 21.38 -31.03
N ALA A 284 -10.34 22.20 -31.15
CA ALA A 284 -10.45 23.58 -31.65
C ALA A 284 -10.92 23.63 -33.10
N PHE A 285 -10.41 22.72 -33.95
CA PHE A 285 -10.84 22.59 -35.34
C PHE A 285 -12.32 22.19 -35.45
N LEU A 286 -12.75 21.21 -34.65
CA LEU A 286 -14.16 20.77 -34.60
C LEU A 286 -15.08 21.91 -34.14
N THR A 287 -14.67 22.64 -33.10
CA THR A 287 -15.39 23.78 -32.54
C THR A 287 -15.52 24.91 -33.58
N TYR A 288 -14.43 25.23 -34.29
CA TYR A 288 -14.44 26.24 -35.35
C TYR A 288 -15.31 25.82 -36.55
N PHE A 289 -15.25 24.56 -36.95
CA PHE A 289 -16.08 24.02 -38.04
C PHE A 289 -17.58 24.05 -37.69
N LEU A 290 -17.92 23.70 -36.44
CA LEU A 290 -19.30 23.76 -35.97
C LEU A 290 -19.79 25.20 -35.83
N TYR A 291 -18.95 26.11 -35.32
CA TYR A 291 -19.27 27.53 -35.24
C TYR A 291 -19.52 28.13 -36.63
N THR A 292 -18.69 27.83 -37.62
CA THR A 292 -18.84 28.34 -38.99
C THR A 292 -20.04 27.77 -39.73
N LYS A 293 -20.51 26.55 -39.39
CA LYS A 293 -21.68 25.91 -40.03
C LYS A 293 -23.01 26.17 -39.31
N LEU A 294 -23.00 26.32 -37.99
CA LEU A 294 -24.23 26.49 -37.18
C LEU A 294 -24.46 27.94 -36.74
N GLY A 295 -23.48 28.84 -36.89
CA GLY A 295 -23.61 30.26 -36.59
C GLY A 295 -24.11 30.53 -35.17
N ASN A 296 -25.15 31.34 -35.02
CA ASN A 296 -25.71 31.73 -33.71
C ASN A 296 -26.34 30.55 -32.93
N ILE A 297 -26.67 29.43 -33.60
CA ILE A 297 -27.24 28.24 -32.96
C ILE A 297 -26.15 27.50 -32.14
N PHE A 298 -24.88 27.62 -32.54
CA PHE A 298 -23.75 27.02 -31.81
C PHE A 298 -23.65 27.57 -30.38
N TRP A 299 -23.71 28.90 -30.22
CA TRP A 299 -23.63 29.54 -28.90
C TRP A 299 -24.84 29.24 -28.01
N ALA A 300 -26.02 29.06 -28.60
CA ALA A 300 -27.21 28.63 -27.86
C ALA A 300 -27.07 27.20 -27.32
N LEU A 301 -26.51 26.28 -28.11
CA LEU A 301 -26.25 24.90 -27.68
C LEU A 301 -25.19 24.83 -26.57
N VAL A 302 -24.08 25.56 -26.73
CA VAL A 302 -23.04 25.66 -25.69
C VAL A 302 -23.61 26.27 -24.40
N GLY A 303 -24.46 27.30 -24.50
CA GLY A 303 -25.12 27.91 -23.35
C GLY A 303 -26.09 26.97 -22.62
N ILE A 304 -26.92 26.23 -23.36
CA ILE A 304 -27.85 25.22 -22.80
C ILE A 304 -27.07 24.10 -22.11
N GLU A 305 -25.93 23.71 -22.67
CA GLU A 305 -25.10 22.64 -22.15
C GLU A 305 -24.35 23.04 -20.88
N ILE A 306 -23.81 24.27 -20.83
CA ILE A 306 -23.25 24.84 -19.60
C ILE A 306 -24.32 24.94 -18.52
N PHE A 307 -25.55 25.33 -18.89
CA PHE A 307 -26.68 25.39 -17.95
C PHE A 307 -27.05 24.01 -17.40
N LEU A 308 -27.19 22.99 -18.27
CA LEU A 308 -27.44 21.61 -17.87
C LEU A 308 -26.33 21.04 -16.99
N PHE A 309 -25.07 21.34 -17.31
CA PHE A 309 -23.92 20.97 -16.48
C PHE A 309 -24.00 21.60 -15.08
N LEU A 310 -24.32 22.90 -14.98
CA LEU A 310 -24.48 23.58 -13.69
C LEU A 310 -25.64 23.01 -12.87
N VAL A 311 -26.77 22.67 -13.51
CA VAL A 311 -27.95 22.06 -12.84
C VAL A 311 -27.64 20.64 -12.34
N LEU A 312 -26.99 19.80 -13.16
CA LEU A 312 -26.59 18.44 -12.77
C LEU A 312 -25.54 18.45 -11.67
N ASN A 313 -24.58 19.38 -11.72
CA ASN A 313 -23.54 19.54 -10.69
C ASN A 313 -24.12 20.05 -9.36
N LYS A 314 -25.19 20.86 -9.39
CA LYS A 314 -25.93 21.28 -8.19
C LYS A 314 -26.67 20.11 -7.53
N LYS A 315 -27.30 19.23 -8.33
CA LYS A 315 -27.96 18.00 -7.84
C LYS A 315 -26.96 16.99 -7.27
N LEU A 316 -25.81 16.81 -7.94
CA LEU A 316 -24.75 15.91 -7.48
C LEU A 316 -24.07 16.40 -6.20
N ASN A 317 -23.87 17.71 -6.00
CA ASN A 317 -23.29 18.20 -4.74
C ASN A 317 -24.18 17.92 -3.52
N GLY A 318 -25.51 17.88 -3.67
CA GLY A 318 -26.45 17.57 -2.57
C GLY A 318 -26.30 16.14 -2.02
N HIS A 319 -26.05 15.15 -2.88
CA HIS A 319 -25.83 13.77 -2.43
C HIS A 319 -24.47 13.53 -1.75
N TYR A 320 -23.54 14.49 -1.79
CA TYR A 320 -22.26 14.40 -1.11
C TYR A 320 -22.23 15.09 0.26
N GLU A 321 -23.27 15.86 0.62
CA GLU A 321 -23.40 16.45 1.96
C GLU A 321 -24.13 15.52 2.94
N GLU A 322 -24.88 14.52 2.46
CA GLU A 322 -25.61 13.55 3.31
C GLU A 322 -24.75 12.42 3.90
N SER A 323 -23.50 12.24 3.46
CA SER A 323 -22.62 11.21 4.02
C SER A 323 -21.39 11.80 4.68
N SER A 324 -21.32 11.60 6.00
CA SER A 324 -20.23 11.87 6.95
C SER A 324 -20.13 13.29 7.51
N GLU A 325 -20.88 13.56 8.59
CA GLU A 325 -20.37 14.37 9.69
C GLU A 325 -19.23 13.61 10.37
N SER A 326 -17.98 13.99 10.08
CA SER A 326 -16.87 13.73 10.99
C SER A 326 -15.96 14.95 10.98
N LYS A 327 -15.98 15.69 12.10
CA LYS A 327 -15.05 16.77 12.43
C LYS A 327 -13.66 16.15 12.61
N ASP A 328 -12.81 16.23 11.60
CA ASP A 328 -11.42 16.69 11.72
C ASP A 328 -10.64 16.52 10.42
N ASP A 329 -9.54 17.25 10.36
CA ASP A 329 -9.04 17.97 9.21
C ASP A 329 -8.23 17.14 8.20
N LYS A 330 -8.52 17.32 6.90
CA LYS A 330 -7.54 17.52 5.81
C LYS A 330 -8.23 17.94 4.51
N SER A 331 -8.60 19.21 4.51
CA SER A 331 -9.35 19.98 3.50
C SER A 331 -8.81 19.96 2.05
N TYR A 332 -7.53 19.67 1.81
CA TYR A 332 -6.93 19.82 0.46
C TYR A 332 -7.09 18.59 -0.45
N ARG A 333 -6.86 17.38 0.07
CA ARG A 333 -6.95 16.12 -0.71
C ARG A 333 -8.38 15.78 -1.12
N ARG A 334 -9.36 16.10 -0.27
CA ARG A 334 -10.79 15.91 -0.56
C ARG A 334 -11.27 16.89 -1.64
N LYS A 335 -10.80 18.15 -1.60
CA LYS A 335 -11.05 19.15 -2.66
C LYS A 335 -10.41 18.76 -4.00
N LEU A 336 -9.17 18.26 -3.99
CA LEU A 336 -8.48 17.76 -5.19
C LEU A 336 -9.14 16.53 -5.80
N LYS A 337 -9.58 15.55 -4.99
CA LYS A 337 -10.36 14.40 -5.49
C LYS A 337 -11.71 14.82 -6.07
N LYS A 338 -12.41 15.75 -5.42
CA LYS A 338 -13.69 16.29 -5.91
C LYS A 338 -13.50 17.07 -7.21
N TRP A 339 -12.41 17.82 -7.37
CA TRP A 339 -12.05 18.51 -8.61
C TRP A 339 -11.62 17.56 -9.73
N SER A 340 -10.75 16.58 -9.44
CA SER A 340 -10.30 15.55 -10.37
C SER A 340 -11.47 14.75 -10.95
N PHE A 341 -12.43 14.37 -10.10
CA PHE A 341 -13.60 13.63 -10.54
C PHE A 341 -14.55 14.50 -11.37
N LYS A 342 -14.74 15.77 -11.00
CA LYS A 342 -15.50 16.74 -11.83
C LYS A 342 -14.83 16.97 -13.19
N PHE A 343 -13.50 17.00 -13.24
CA PHE A 343 -12.74 17.13 -14.49
C PHE A 343 -12.86 15.88 -15.36
N PHE A 344 -12.85 14.69 -14.76
CA PHE A 344 -13.02 13.42 -15.46
C PHE A 344 -14.44 13.26 -16.03
N ILE A 345 -15.47 13.64 -15.27
CA ILE A 345 -16.85 13.69 -15.77
C ILE A 345 -16.99 14.71 -16.89
N LEU A 346 -16.37 15.89 -16.76
CA LEU A 346 -16.35 16.90 -17.82
C LEU A 346 -15.68 16.39 -19.10
N GLN A 347 -14.59 15.62 -18.98
CA GLN A 347 -13.92 14.97 -20.11
C GLN A 347 -14.80 13.89 -20.78
N ILE A 348 -15.47 13.04 -20.01
CA ILE A 348 -16.40 12.05 -20.55
C ILE A 348 -17.57 12.73 -21.26
N TYR A 349 -18.10 13.81 -20.68
CA TYR A 349 -19.15 14.61 -21.31
C TYR A 349 -18.66 15.24 -22.61
N LEU A 350 -17.49 15.89 -22.62
CA LEU A 350 -16.88 16.47 -23.83
C LEU A 350 -16.64 15.42 -24.92
N ILE A 351 -16.26 14.19 -24.56
CA ILE A 351 -16.11 13.07 -25.50
C ILE A 351 -17.48 12.64 -26.03
N ALA A 352 -18.49 12.50 -25.17
CA ALA A 352 -19.84 12.15 -25.59
C ALA A 352 -20.44 13.21 -26.53
N ILE A 353 -20.16 14.49 -26.28
CA ILE A 353 -20.55 15.62 -27.11
C ILE A 353 -19.82 15.60 -28.45
N ALA A 354 -18.50 15.36 -28.45
CA ALA A 354 -17.72 15.23 -29.67
C ALA A 354 -18.19 14.04 -30.53
N VAL A 355 -18.60 12.94 -29.90
CA VAL A 355 -19.18 11.78 -30.58
C VAL A 355 -20.57 12.11 -31.14
N PHE A 356 -21.43 12.78 -30.36
CA PHE A 356 -22.77 13.16 -30.80
C PHE A 356 -22.73 14.18 -31.95
N LEU A 357 -21.85 15.17 -31.88
CA LEU A 357 -21.60 16.15 -32.95
C LEU A 357 -20.92 15.51 -34.16
N GLY A 358 -20.05 14.53 -33.96
CA GLY A 358 -19.49 13.71 -35.03
C GLY A 358 -20.57 12.93 -35.78
N ILE A 359 -21.50 12.30 -35.05
CA ILE A 359 -22.64 11.57 -35.62
C ILE A 359 -23.62 12.52 -36.32
N ALA A 360 -23.93 13.67 -35.71
CA ALA A 360 -24.78 14.69 -36.32
C ALA A 360 -24.15 15.29 -37.59
N GLY A 361 -22.84 15.56 -37.57
CA GLY A 361 -22.08 16.00 -38.75
C GLY A 361 -22.02 14.94 -39.85
N LEU A 362 -21.97 13.66 -39.48
CA LEU A 362 -22.02 12.54 -40.42
C LEU A 362 -23.42 12.38 -41.03
N LEU A 363 -24.48 12.58 -40.25
CA LEU A 363 -25.87 12.62 -40.73
C LEU A 363 -26.12 13.82 -41.66
N ILE A 364 -25.54 14.99 -41.36
CA ILE A 364 -25.61 16.18 -42.24
C ILE A 364 -24.81 15.98 -43.52
N ALA A 365 -23.62 15.37 -43.46
CA ALA A 365 -22.82 15.04 -44.64
C ALA A 365 -23.48 13.99 -45.55
N VAL A 366 -24.25 13.06 -44.97
CA VAL A 366 -25.05 12.07 -45.71
C VAL A 366 -26.29 12.68 -46.34
N THR A 367 -26.90 13.69 -45.70
CA THR A 367 -28.09 14.38 -46.22
C THR A 367 -27.79 15.51 -47.21
N VAL A 368 -26.61 16.13 -47.14
CA VAL A 368 -26.17 17.25 -48.01
C VAL A 368 -25.13 16.79 -49.04
N GLY A 369 -25.20 15.53 -49.48
CA GLY A 369 -24.26 14.96 -50.43
C GLY A 369 -24.17 15.71 -51.77
N SER A 370 -23.20 16.62 -51.88
CA SER A 370 -22.41 16.83 -53.11
C SER A 370 -21.12 17.62 -52.77
N GLY A 371 -20.05 16.91 -52.45
CA GLY A 371 -18.72 17.52 -52.28
C GLY A 371 -17.74 16.53 -51.68
N GLY A 372 -17.03 15.78 -52.55
CA GLY A 372 -16.20 14.61 -52.25
C GLY A 372 -14.97 14.81 -51.36
N ILE A 373 -14.95 15.79 -50.46
CA ILE A 373 -13.81 16.09 -49.57
C ILE A 373 -13.96 15.40 -48.21
N GLY A 374 -15.17 15.01 -47.79
CA GLY A 374 -15.42 14.35 -46.50
C GLY A 374 -14.89 12.91 -46.39
N LEU A 375 -14.82 12.18 -47.51
CA LEU A 375 -14.39 10.78 -47.51
C LEU A 375 -12.88 10.62 -47.29
N GLY A 376 -12.06 11.57 -47.76
CA GLY A 376 -10.60 11.51 -47.61
C GLY A 376 -10.14 11.60 -46.16
N GLY A 377 -10.74 12.48 -45.36
CA GLY A 377 -10.41 12.63 -43.93
C GLY A 377 -10.80 11.42 -43.10
N ILE A 378 -11.95 10.81 -43.40
CA ILE A 378 -12.44 9.61 -42.71
C ILE A 378 -11.55 8.39 -43.04
N ILE A 379 -11.14 8.24 -44.30
CA ILE A 379 -10.19 7.19 -44.71
C ILE A 379 -8.85 7.38 -44.00
N LEU A 380 -8.36 8.61 -43.87
CA LEU A 380 -7.08 8.92 -43.22
C LEU A 380 -7.12 8.63 -41.71
N VAL A 381 -8.23 8.95 -41.03
CA VAL A 381 -8.44 8.61 -39.61
C VAL A 381 -8.54 7.09 -39.40
N ILE A 382 -9.30 6.38 -40.24
CA ILE A 382 -9.40 4.91 -40.19
C ILE A 382 -8.04 4.26 -40.49
N TRP A 383 -7.26 4.83 -41.41
CA TRP A 383 -5.93 4.34 -41.76
C TRP A 383 -4.91 4.57 -40.64
N VAL A 384 -4.94 5.72 -39.97
CA VAL A 384 -4.12 6.01 -38.79
C VAL A 384 -4.50 5.09 -37.62
N ILE A 385 -5.80 4.89 -37.37
CA ILE A 385 -6.27 3.95 -36.33
C ILE A 385 -5.82 2.52 -36.67
N ARG A 386 -5.94 2.07 -37.93
CA ARG A 386 -5.42 0.76 -38.36
C ARG A 386 -3.89 0.65 -38.24
N ALA A 387 -3.15 1.70 -38.57
CA ALA A 387 -1.68 1.71 -38.47
C ALA A 387 -1.20 1.66 -37.01
N VAL A 388 -1.95 2.28 -36.09
CA VAL A 388 -1.69 2.23 -34.64
C VAL A 388 -2.08 0.86 -34.06
N ILE A 389 -3.17 0.25 -34.54
CA ILE A 389 -3.60 -1.09 -34.07
C ILE A 389 -2.69 -2.22 -34.60
N LYS A 390 -2.14 -2.11 -35.82
CA LYS A 390 -1.23 -3.13 -36.39
C LYS A 390 0.20 -3.11 -35.85
N LYS A 391 0.57 -2.12 -35.02
CA LYS A 391 1.92 -2.00 -34.41
C LYS A 391 1.98 -2.41 -32.93
N LYS A 392 0.88 -2.90 -32.36
CA LYS A 392 0.86 -3.73 -31.15
C LYS A 392 0.70 -5.19 -31.55
#